data_AF-A0A938LKX2-F1
#
_entry.id   AF-A0A938LKX2-F1
#
_cell.length_a   1.000
_cell.length_b   1.000
_cell.length_c   1.000
_cell.angle_alpha   90.00
_cell.angle_beta   90.00
_cell.angle_gamma   90.00
#
_symmetry.space_group_name_H-M   'P 1'
#
loop_
_entity.id
_entity.type
_entity.pdbx_description
1 polymer ?
#
loop_
_entity_poly.entity_id
_entity_poly.type
_entity_poly.pdbx_seq_one_letter_code
_entity_poly.pdbx_strand_id
1 'polypeptide(L)'
;MITTKQAKTVLPAMRAAVAALHEVWARCREVERAIGHDLDGLEGVIQDMAAGLDDPESIDVAYVRDAINAQADELVAEADACPKCHERNVDNLVWQKSGKVKCSTCGKRYVPPAK
;
A
#
# COMPACT_ATOMS: atom_id res chain seq x y z
N MET A 1 10.96 1.67 29.39
CA MET A 1 9.79 2.57 29.54
C MET A 1 10.34 3.99 29.61
N ILE A 2 10.06 4.84 28.62
CA ILE A 2 10.53 6.23 28.59
C ILE A 2 9.66 7.07 29.53
N THR A 3 10.28 7.96 30.29
CA THR A 3 9.57 8.84 31.21
C THR A 3 8.82 9.93 30.44
N THR A 4 7.73 10.45 31.01
CA THR A 4 6.96 11.58 30.43
C THR A 4 7.84 12.81 30.15
N LYS A 5 8.91 12.99 30.93
CA LYS A 5 9.90 14.05 30.74
C LYS A 5 10.78 13.78 29.50
N GLN A 6 11.22 12.55 29.29
CA GLN A 6 11.95 12.16 28.08
C GLN A 6 11.07 12.26 26.82
N ALA A 7 9.79 11.89 26.93
CA ALA A 7 8.83 12.02 25.82
C ALA A 7 8.67 13.49 25.38
N LYS A 8 8.50 14.43 26.31
CA LYS A 8 8.38 15.87 26.00
C LYS A 8 9.61 16.45 25.30
N THR A 9 10.80 15.91 25.56
CA THR A 9 12.04 16.37 24.91
C THR A 9 12.18 15.82 23.48
N VAL A 10 11.71 14.58 23.24
CA VAL A 10 11.92 13.87 21.98
C VAL A 10 10.80 14.11 20.97
N LEU A 11 9.56 14.36 21.44
CA LEU A 11 8.39 14.57 20.59
C LEU A 11 8.58 15.68 19.53
N PRO A 12 9.12 16.87 19.86
CA PRO A 12 9.31 17.93 18.87
C PRO A 12 10.27 17.52 17.73
N ALA A 13 11.35 16.83 18.07
CA ALA A 13 12.32 16.34 17.10
C ALA A 13 11.73 15.24 16.21
N MET A 14 10.93 14.33 16.78
CA MET A 14 10.21 13.32 16.00
C MET A 14 9.18 13.96 15.06
N ARG A 15 8.41 14.95 15.53
CA ARG A 15 7.45 15.69 14.69
C ARG A 15 8.14 16.40 13.52
N ALA A 16 9.28 17.05 13.78
CA ALA A 16 10.07 17.70 12.74
C ALA A 16 10.61 16.68 11.72
N ALA A 17 11.08 15.52 12.19
CA ALA A 17 11.57 14.45 11.30
C ALA A 17 10.45 13.87 10.42
N VAL A 18 9.25 13.67 10.98
CA VAL A 18 8.07 13.21 10.23
C VAL A 18 7.65 14.25 9.18
N ALA A 19 7.65 15.54 9.52
CA ALA A 19 7.36 16.61 8.57
C ALA A 19 8.37 16.65 7.40
N ALA A 20 9.67 16.51 7.70
CA ALA A 20 10.71 16.48 6.68
C ALA A 20 10.59 15.24 5.75
N LEU A 21 10.22 14.08 6.31
CA LEU A 21 9.94 12.88 5.51
C LEU A 21 8.74 13.08 4.59
N HIS A 22 7.69 13.77 5.06
CA HIS A 22 6.52 14.09 4.26
C HIS A 22 6.85 15.03 3.09
N GLU A 23 7.70 16.04 3.30
CA GLU A 23 8.17 16.93 2.22
C GLU A 23 8.98 16.17 1.16
N VAL A 24 9.87 15.27 1.59
CA VAL A 24 10.65 14.44 0.66
C VAL A 24 9.74 13.52 -0.14
N TRP A 25 8.76 12.90 0.50
CA TRP A 25 7.77 12.07 -0.16
C TRP A 25 6.96 12.86 -1.21
N ALA A 26 6.47 14.05 -0.85
CA ALA A 26 5.72 14.91 -1.78
C ALA A 26 6.54 15.25 -3.04
N ARG A 27 7.84 15.54 -2.88
CA ARG A 27 8.74 15.82 -4.01
C ARG A 27 8.99 14.58 -4.89
N CYS A 28 9.13 13.40 -4.30
CA CYS A 28 9.22 12.15 -5.06
C CYS A 28 7.94 11.90 -5.87
N ARG A 29 6.77 12.20 -5.31
CA ARG A 29 5.48 12.06 -5.99
C ARG A 29 5.28 13.01 -7.16
N GLU A 30 5.75 14.25 -7.07
CA GLU A 30 5.77 15.18 -8.21
C GLU A 30 6.56 14.60 -9.40
N VAL A 31 7.70 13.98 -9.12
CA VAL A 31 8.51 13.31 -10.14
C VAL A 31 7.79 12.07 -10.69
N GLU A 32 7.14 11.27 -9.85
CA GLU A 32 6.37 10.09 -10.28
C GLU A 32 5.18 10.44 -11.18
N ARG A 33 4.44 11.51 -10.86
CA ARG A 33 3.38 12.04 -11.72
C ARG A 33 3.93 12.51 -13.06
N ALA A 34 5.09 13.17 -13.06
CA ALA A 34 5.74 13.63 -14.29
C ALA A 34 6.18 12.49 -15.22
N ILE A 35 6.48 11.30 -14.66
CA ILE A 35 6.83 10.09 -15.43
C ILE A 35 5.61 9.19 -15.75
N GLY A 36 4.39 9.59 -15.36
CA GLY A 36 3.15 8.88 -15.69
C GLY A 36 2.79 7.70 -14.77
N HIS A 37 3.41 7.60 -13.58
CA HIS A 37 3.03 6.63 -12.56
C HIS A 37 2.00 7.26 -11.61
N ASP A 38 0.74 6.95 -11.84
CA ASP A 38 -0.36 7.46 -11.03
C ASP A 38 -0.62 6.54 -9.81
N LEU A 39 -0.50 7.10 -8.60
CA LEU A 39 -0.85 6.43 -7.33
C LEU A 39 -1.77 7.35 -6.51
N ASP A 40 -2.68 8.07 -7.17
CA ASP A 40 -3.58 9.05 -6.55
C ASP A 40 -4.38 8.50 -5.35
N GLY A 41 -4.62 7.19 -5.27
CA GLY A 41 -5.30 6.59 -4.11
C GLY A 41 -4.46 6.50 -2.83
N LEU A 42 -3.11 6.56 -2.91
CA LEU A 42 -2.25 6.58 -1.73
C LEU A 42 -2.19 7.96 -1.06
N GLU A 43 -2.37 9.01 -1.85
CA GLU A 43 -2.29 10.40 -1.39
C GLU A 43 -3.45 10.78 -0.47
N GLY A 44 -4.67 10.32 -0.79
CA GLY A 44 -5.83 10.54 0.09
C GLY A 44 -5.64 9.89 1.46
N VAL A 45 -5.07 8.70 1.51
CA VAL A 45 -4.81 7.98 2.77
C VAL A 45 -3.76 8.69 3.62
N ILE A 46 -2.69 9.21 3.01
CA ILE A 46 -1.64 9.95 3.72
C ILE A 46 -2.15 11.32 4.20
N GLN A 47 -2.99 12.00 3.41
CA GLN A 47 -3.62 13.26 3.81
C GLN A 47 -4.60 13.06 4.97
N ASP A 48 -5.39 11.99 4.97
CA ASP A 48 -6.28 11.63 6.08
C ASP A 48 -5.49 11.34 7.37
N MET A 49 -4.34 10.65 7.25
CA MET A 49 -3.43 10.42 8.39
C MET A 49 -2.79 11.70 8.91
N ALA A 50 -2.40 12.62 8.02
CA ALA A 50 -1.85 13.91 8.39
C ALA A 50 -2.89 14.82 9.06
N ALA A 51 -4.17 14.71 8.67
CA ALA A 51 -5.27 15.41 9.32
C ALA A 51 -5.61 14.82 10.70
N GLY A 52 -5.40 13.51 10.91
CA GLY A 52 -5.62 12.81 12.18
C GLY A 52 -4.50 12.97 13.24
N LEU A 53 -3.49 13.82 13.02
CA LEU A 53 -2.29 13.96 13.86
C LEU A 53 -2.55 14.43 15.31
N ASP A 54 -3.76 14.85 15.65
CA ASP A 54 -4.15 15.21 17.02
C ASP A 54 -4.52 13.98 17.90
N ASP A 55 -4.78 12.81 17.29
CA ASP A 55 -5.00 11.56 18.01
C ASP A 55 -4.38 10.36 17.28
N PRO A 56 -3.12 10.00 17.60
CA PRO A 56 -2.42 8.89 16.96
C PRO A 56 -3.04 7.50 17.23
N GLU A 57 -3.95 7.35 18.20
CA GLU A 57 -4.68 6.08 18.41
C GLU A 57 -5.85 5.92 17.43
N SER A 58 -6.24 6.99 16.73
CA SER A 58 -7.29 6.94 15.69
C SER A 58 -6.79 6.44 14.32
N ILE A 59 -5.47 6.29 14.15
CA ILE A 59 -4.86 5.81 12.91
C ILE A 59 -5.04 4.30 12.82
N ASP A 60 -5.94 3.85 11.94
CA ASP A 60 -6.10 2.43 11.62
C ASP A 60 -4.93 1.92 10.75
N VAL A 61 -3.93 1.36 11.41
CA VAL A 61 -2.72 0.81 10.77
C VAL A 61 -3.05 -0.32 9.79
N ALA A 62 -4.14 -1.08 10.00
CA ALA A 62 -4.54 -2.12 9.06
C ALA A 62 -5.10 -1.50 7.77
N TYR A 63 -5.93 -0.47 7.87
CA TYR A 63 -6.41 0.28 6.70
C TYR A 63 -5.27 0.89 5.89
N VAL A 64 -4.31 1.52 6.55
CA VAL A 64 -3.13 2.13 5.90
C VAL A 64 -2.30 1.09 5.16
N ARG A 65 -2.02 -0.04 5.82
CA ARG A 65 -1.28 -1.15 5.19
C ARG A 65 -2.03 -1.71 3.98
N ASP A 66 -3.34 -1.92 4.11
CA ASP A 66 -4.13 -2.52 3.05
C ASP A 66 -4.27 -1.55 1.85
N ALA A 67 -4.33 -0.23 2.09
CA ALA A 67 -4.30 0.78 1.03
C ALA A 67 -2.92 0.92 0.35
N ILE A 68 -1.83 0.83 1.10
CA ILE A 68 -0.46 0.77 0.53
C ILE A 68 -0.33 -0.47 -0.35
N ASN A 69 -0.73 -1.64 0.15
CA ASN A 69 -0.65 -2.89 -0.61
C ASN A 69 -1.53 -2.82 -1.86
N ALA A 70 -2.73 -2.26 -1.78
CA ALA A 70 -3.60 -2.10 -2.95
C ALA A 70 -3.00 -1.23 -4.07
N GLN A 71 -2.07 -0.32 -3.73
CA GLN A 71 -1.37 0.55 -4.68
C GLN A 71 -0.03 -0.05 -5.15
N ALA A 72 0.60 -0.88 -4.33
CA ALA A 72 1.85 -1.56 -4.65
C ALA A 72 1.65 -2.86 -5.44
N ASP A 73 0.49 -3.50 -5.27
CA ASP A 73 0.18 -4.79 -5.87
C ASP A 73 -0.23 -4.59 -7.34
N GLU A 74 0.58 -5.11 -8.27
CA GLU A 74 0.15 -5.25 -9.66
C GLU A 74 -1.02 -6.25 -9.70
N LEU A 75 -2.21 -5.78 -10.09
CA LEU A 75 -3.41 -6.61 -10.16
C LEU A 75 -3.67 -7.09 -11.58
N VAL A 76 -4.01 -8.37 -11.73
CA VAL A 76 -4.56 -8.88 -12.99
C VAL A 76 -5.98 -8.34 -13.23
N ALA A 77 -6.43 -8.36 -14.48
CA ALA A 77 -7.81 -8.05 -14.84
C ALA A 77 -8.77 -8.96 -14.06
N GLU A 78 -9.97 -8.47 -13.76
CA GLU A 78 -10.95 -9.24 -12.97
C GLU A 78 -11.30 -10.59 -13.62
N ALA A 79 -11.32 -10.64 -14.96
CA ALA A 79 -11.51 -11.87 -15.72
C ALA A 79 -10.38 -12.91 -15.51
N ASP A 80 -9.18 -12.46 -15.16
CA ASP A 80 -7.99 -13.29 -14.93
C ASP A 80 -7.83 -13.71 -13.45
N ALA A 81 -8.71 -13.21 -12.57
CA ALA A 81 -8.69 -13.50 -11.14
C ALA A 81 -8.85 -14.99 -10.84
N CYS A 82 -8.41 -15.42 -9.65
CA CYS A 82 -8.62 -16.80 -9.24
C CYS A 82 -10.13 -17.10 -9.12
N PRO A 83 -10.68 -18.07 -9.86
CA PRO A 83 -12.13 -18.34 -9.87
C PRO A 83 -12.65 -18.97 -8.57
N LYS A 84 -11.77 -19.26 -7.60
CA LYS A 84 -12.13 -19.86 -6.31
C LYS A 84 -12.16 -18.84 -5.18
N CYS A 85 -11.12 -18.01 -5.06
CA CYS A 85 -10.95 -17.08 -3.96
C CYS A 85 -10.87 -15.62 -4.40
N HIS A 86 -11.05 -15.36 -5.70
CA HIS A 86 -11.00 -14.03 -6.31
C HIS A 86 -9.67 -13.28 -6.07
N GLU A 87 -8.58 -14.01 -5.85
CA GLU A 87 -7.23 -13.43 -5.78
C GLU A 87 -6.88 -12.77 -7.10
N ARG A 88 -6.33 -11.55 -7.02
CA ARG A 88 -6.00 -10.71 -8.19
C ARG A 88 -4.56 -10.20 -8.17
N ASN A 89 -3.85 -10.30 -7.05
CA ASN A 89 -2.47 -9.86 -6.98
C ASN A 89 -1.59 -10.80 -7.84
N VAL A 90 -0.86 -10.22 -8.80
CA VAL A 90 0.04 -10.91 -9.74
C VAL A 90 1.08 -11.76 -8.99
N ASP A 91 1.59 -11.29 -7.85
CA ASP A 91 2.58 -12.02 -7.05
C ASP A 91 2.00 -13.31 -6.44
N ASN A 92 0.69 -13.31 -6.14
CA ASN A 92 -0.03 -14.48 -5.63
C ASN A 92 -0.52 -15.42 -6.75
N LEU A 93 -0.16 -15.12 -7.99
CA LEU A 93 -0.70 -15.69 -9.21
C LEU A 93 0.46 -16.20 -10.09
N VAL A 94 0.86 -17.46 -9.87
CA VAL A 94 2.07 -18.02 -10.50
C VAL A 94 1.77 -18.61 -11.88
N TRP A 95 2.25 -17.94 -12.93
CA TRP A 95 2.03 -18.33 -14.32
C TRP A 95 2.97 -19.48 -14.70
N GLN A 96 2.39 -20.60 -15.14
CA GLN A 96 3.12 -21.79 -15.56
C GLN A 96 3.32 -21.79 -17.08
N LYS A 97 4.40 -22.42 -17.54
CA LYS A 97 4.72 -22.56 -18.98
C LYS A 97 3.60 -23.19 -19.82
N SER A 98 2.66 -23.90 -19.19
CA SER A 98 1.51 -24.51 -19.86
C SER A 98 0.32 -23.57 -20.08
N GLY A 99 0.47 -22.25 -19.86
CA GLY A 99 -0.65 -21.29 -19.88
C GLY A 99 -1.64 -21.45 -18.72
N LYS A 100 -1.26 -22.25 -17.71
CA LYS A 100 -2.03 -22.44 -16.48
C LYS A 100 -1.48 -21.55 -15.40
N VAL A 101 -2.36 -21.23 -14.48
CA VAL A 101 -2.09 -20.41 -13.32
C VAL A 101 -2.23 -21.26 -12.08
N LYS A 102 -1.31 -21.09 -11.12
CA LYS A 102 -1.51 -21.59 -9.75
C LYS A 102 -1.67 -20.40 -8.81
N CYS A 103 -2.83 -20.30 -8.17
CA CYS A 103 -3.05 -19.35 -7.08
C CYS A 103 -2.31 -19.82 -5.81
N SER A 104 -1.46 -18.96 -5.26
CA SER A 104 -0.69 -19.21 -4.04
C SER A 104 -1.57 -19.17 -2.79
N THR A 105 -2.62 -18.35 -2.80
CA THR A 105 -3.55 -18.15 -1.67
C THR A 105 -4.41 -19.39 -1.40
N CYS A 106 -5.05 -19.95 -2.44
CA CYS A 106 -5.99 -21.08 -2.27
C CYS A 106 -5.53 -22.40 -2.93
N GLY A 107 -4.38 -22.40 -3.60
CA GLY A 107 -3.79 -23.56 -4.28
C GLY A 107 -4.47 -23.98 -5.59
N LYS A 108 -5.56 -23.31 -6.00
CA LYS A 108 -6.32 -23.65 -7.21
C LYS A 108 -5.44 -23.46 -8.45
N ARG A 109 -5.47 -24.45 -9.34
CA ARG A 109 -4.93 -24.32 -10.70
C ARG A 109 -6.05 -24.05 -11.69
N TYR A 110 -5.90 -23.05 -12.54
CA TYR A 110 -6.90 -22.67 -13.54
C TYR A 110 -6.25 -22.16 -14.82
N VAL A 111 -7.05 -22.01 -15.88
CA VAL A 111 -6.65 -21.37 -17.13
C VAL A 111 -7.44 -20.06 -17.19
N PRO A 112 -6.77 -18.89 -17.22
CA PRO A 112 -7.45 -17.61 -17.42
C PRO A 112 -8.13 -17.60 -18.80
N PRO A 113 -9.29 -16.94 -18.94
CA PRO A 113 -9.87 -16.72 -20.25
C PRO A 113 -8.85 -15.95 -21.11
N ALA A 114 -8.44 -16.51 -22.25
CA ALA A 114 -7.44 -15.88 -23.11
C ALA A 114 -7.88 -14.45 -23.48
N LYS A 115 -6.92 -13.50 -23.40
CA LYS A 115 -7.10 -12.13 -23.91
C LYS A 115 -7.40 -12.12 -25.41
#